data_AF-A0A240U4A4-F1
#
_entry.id   AF-A0A240U4A4-F1
#
_cell.length_a   1.000
_cell.length_b   1.000
_cell.length_c   1.000
_cell.angle_alpha   90.00
_cell.angle_beta   90.00
_cell.angle_gamma   90.00
#
_symmetry.space_group_name_H-M   'P 1'
#
loop_
_entity.id
_entity.type
_entity.pdbx_description
1 polymer ?
#
loop_
_entity_poly.entity_id
_entity_poly.type
_entity_poly.pdbx_seq_one_letter_code
_entity_poly.pdbx_strand_id
1 'polypeptide(L)'
;MTSEMLTVEEALLRAEQIDRNLDAFDETAPQTVVAMGGRDALARSCEMTCIGPIPRIDADTWQAMSNEYEAGRQHGSVNRGA
;
A
#
# COMPACT_ATOMS: atom_id res chain seq x y z
N MET A 1 6.30 -21.04 -0.61
CA MET A 1 5.06 -20.58 0.06
C MET A 1 4.44 -21.76 0.76
N THR A 2 4.50 -21.79 2.09
CA THR A 2 3.68 -22.71 2.89
C THR A 2 2.23 -22.25 2.76
N SER A 3 1.37 -23.10 2.21
CA SER A 3 -0.06 -22.83 2.14
C SER A 3 -0.61 -22.91 3.57
N GLU A 4 -0.84 -21.77 4.20
CA GLU A 4 -1.57 -21.70 5.46
C GLU A 4 -3.04 -22.06 5.20
N MET A 5 -3.57 -23.07 5.88
CA MET A 5 -4.99 -23.39 5.80
C MET A 5 -5.77 -22.45 6.69
N LEU A 6 -6.17 -21.31 6.13
CA LEU A 6 -7.05 -20.35 6.81
C LEU A 6 -8.48 -20.89 6.87
N THR A 7 -9.16 -20.63 7.98
CA THR A 7 -10.61 -20.69 8.05
C THR A 7 -11.23 -19.64 7.12
N VAL A 8 -12.52 -19.80 6.78
CA VAL A 8 -13.24 -18.81 5.96
C VAL A 8 -13.22 -17.42 6.61
N GLU A 9 -13.40 -17.36 7.93
CA GLU A 9 -13.37 -16.11 8.68
C GLU A 9 -11.99 -15.41 8.59
N GLU A 10 -10.90 -16.15 8.78
CA GLU A 10 -9.55 -15.61 8.66
C GLU A 10 -9.23 -15.16 7.23
N ALA A 11 -9.69 -15.91 6.22
CA ALA A 11 -9.53 -15.53 4.83
C ALA A 11 -10.26 -14.22 4.49
N LEU A 12 -11.50 -14.05 4.98
CA LEU A 12 -12.27 -12.81 4.78
C LEU A 12 -11.64 -11.62 5.50
N LEU A 13 -11.21 -11.80 6.75
CA LEU A 13 -10.53 -10.76 7.51
C LEU A 13 -9.24 -10.31 6.81
N ARG A 14 -8.48 -11.27 6.26
CA ARG A 14 -7.25 -10.98 5.51
C ARG A 14 -7.54 -10.25 4.20
N ALA A 15 -8.60 -10.62 3.49
CA ALA A 15 -9.03 -9.91 2.28
C ALA A 15 -9.42 -8.46 2.59
N GLU A 16 -10.19 -8.22 3.65
CA GLU A 16 -10.58 -6.87 4.07
C GLU A 16 -9.37 -5.99 4.44
N GLN A 17 -8.34 -6.57 5.08
CA GLN A 17 -7.09 -5.87 5.38
C GLN A 17 -6.34 -5.47 4.11
N ILE A 18 -6.31 -6.36 3.11
CA ILE A 18 -5.70 -6.07 1.80
C ILE A 18 -6.46 -4.94 1.10
N ASP A 19 -7.79 -5.03 1.04
CA ASP A 19 -8.60 -4.03 0.34
C ASP A 19 -8.46 -2.63 0.95
N ARG A 20 -8.56 -2.50 2.28
CA ARG A 20 -8.39 -1.21 2.95
C ARG A 20 -7.01 -0.60 2.74
N ASN A 21 -5.98 -1.44 2.68
CA ASN A 21 -4.62 -0.96 2.45
C ASN A 21 -4.43 -0.52 1.00
N LEU A 22 -4.98 -1.26 0.04
CA LEU A 22 -4.97 -0.86 -1.37
C LEU A 22 -5.73 0.44 -1.60
N ASP A 23 -6.86 0.65 -0.92
CA ASP A 23 -7.58 1.93 -0.93
C ASP A 23 -6.68 3.07 -0.45
N ALA A 24 -5.95 2.87 0.65
CA ALA A 24 -5.05 3.90 1.18
C ALA A 24 -3.93 4.26 0.20
N PHE A 25 -3.32 3.28 -0.47
CA PHE A 25 -2.31 3.54 -1.50
C PHE A 25 -2.87 4.25 -2.73
N ASP A 26 -4.06 3.83 -3.19
CA ASP A 26 -4.72 4.45 -4.35
C ASP A 26 -5.18 5.88 -4.05
N GLU A 27 -5.61 6.17 -2.81
CA GLU A 27 -5.98 7.52 -2.37
C GLU A 27 -4.75 8.45 -2.23
N THR A 28 -3.64 7.92 -1.71
CA THR A 28 -2.45 8.73 -1.36
C THR A 28 -1.43 8.87 -2.47
N ALA A 29 -1.35 7.89 -3.38
CA ALA A 29 -0.42 7.90 -4.50
C ALA A 29 -1.06 7.39 -5.82
N PRO A 30 -2.23 7.93 -6.23
CA PRO A 30 -2.99 7.43 -7.39
C PRO A 30 -2.17 7.40 -8.69
N GLN A 31 -1.35 8.41 -8.96
CA GLN A 31 -0.54 8.48 -10.18
C GLN A 31 0.53 7.40 -10.21
N THR A 32 1.18 7.17 -9.06
CA THR A 32 2.19 6.13 -8.93
C THR A 32 1.54 4.74 -9.04
N VAL A 33 0.36 4.52 -8.45
CA VAL A 33 -0.39 3.26 -8.59
C VAL A 33 -0.79 3.01 -10.05
N VAL A 34 -1.26 4.03 -10.78
CA VAL A 34 -1.53 3.91 -12.22
C VAL A 34 -0.26 3.55 -13.00
N ALA A 35 0.88 4.17 -12.68
CA ALA A 35 2.16 3.89 -13.33
C ALA A 35 2.66 2.46 -13.09
N MET A 36 2.34 1.86 -11.94
CA MET A 36 2.63 0.45 -11.64
C MET A 36 1.77 -0.54 -12.44
N GLY A 37 0.77 -0.08 -13.19
CA GLY A 37 -0.22 -0.93 -13.86
C GLY A 37 -1.53 -1.06 -13.09
N GLY A 38 -1.79 -0.15 -12.16
CA GLY A 38 -3.04 -0.02 -11.42
C GLY A 38 -3.13 -0.89 -10.16
N ARG A 39 -4.30 -0.81 -9.52
CA ARG A 39 -4.59 -1.45 -8.22
C ARG A 39 -4.30 -2.95 -8.19
N ASP A 40 -4.64 -3.68 -9.25
CA ASP A 40 -4.40 -5.13 -9.30
C ASP A 40 -2.91 -5.47 -9.35
N ALA A 41 -2.10 -4.65 -10.01
CA ALA A 41 -0.65 -4.82 -10.05
C ALA A 41 -0.05 -4.54 -8.66
N LEU A 42 -0.52 -3.50 -7.98
CA LEU A 42 -0.15 -3.22 -6.59
C LEU A 42 -0.54 -4.39 -5.67
N ALA A 43 -1.77 -4.89 -5.77
CA ALA A 43 -2.27 -6.01 -4.96
C ALA A 43 -1.40 -7.26 -5.07
N ARG A 44 -0.97 -7.61 -6.30
CA ARG A 44 -0.07 -8.75 -6.54
C ARG A 44 1.33 -8.57 -5.96
N SER A 45 1.75 -7.33 -5.71
CA SER A 45 3.06 -7.03 -5.09
C SER A 45 3.01 -7.07 -3.56
N CYS A 46 1.83 -7.10 -2.96
CA CYS A 46 1.66 -7.03 -1.51
C CYS A 46 1.93 -8.38 -0.82
N GLU A 47 2.68 -8.31 0.28
CA GLU A 47 2.87 -9.43 1.20
C GLU A 47 2.32 -9.07 2.58
N MET A 48 1.71 -10.05 3.27
CA MET A 48 1.29 -9.84 4.66
C MET A 48 2.51 -9.72 5.58
N THR A 49 2.53 -8.67 6.38
CA THR A 49 3.54 -8.41 7.40
C THR A 49 2.88 -8.20 8.77
N CYS A 50 3.68 -8.00 9.83
CA CYS A 50 3.17 -7.71 11.17
C CYS A 50 2.42 -6.37 11.29
N ILE A 51 2.52 -5.49 10.28
CA ILE A 51 1.82 -4.19 10.21
C ILE A 51 0.71 -4.18 9.16
N GLY A 52 0.37 -5.34 8.60
CA GLY A 52 -0.58 -5.48 7.50
C GLY A 52 0.09 -5.76 6.16
N PRO A 53 -0.67 -5.73 5.06
CA PRO A 53 -0.15 -5.98 3.72
C PRO A 53 0.73 -4.82 3.26
N ILE A 54 1.95 -5.10 2.80
CA ILE A 54 2.91 -4.08 2.35
C ILE A 54 3.42 -4.46 0.95
N PRO A 55 3.44 -3.53 -0.02
CA PRO A 55 3.96 -3.80 -1.35
C PRO A 55 5.48 -4.04 -1.33
N ARG A 56 5.92 -5.11 -1.99
CA ARG A 56 7.33 -5.45 -2.20
C ARG A 56 7.82 -4.79 -3.49
N ILE A 57 8.01 -3.48 -3.41
CA ILE A 57 8.47 -2.62 -4.51
C ILE A 57 9.88 -2.09 -4.24
N ASP A 58 10.55 -1.61 -5.29
CA ASP A 58 11.87 -1.00 -5.17
C ASP A 58 11.84 0.38 -4.48
N ALA A 59 13.02 0.86 -4.13
CA ALA A 59 13.19 2.13 -3.42
C ALA A 59 12.70 3.34 -4.24
N ASP A 60 12.87 3.30 -5.56
CA ASP A 60 12.46 4.41 -6.43
C ASP A 60 10.93 4.53 -6.49
N THR A 61 10.23 3.39 -6.56
CA THR A 61 8.77 3.34 -6.51
C THR A 61 8.25 3.81 -5.15
N TRP A 62 8.88 3.39 -4.05
CA TRP A 62 8.56 3.90 -2.71
C TRP A 62 8.74 5.41 -2.59
N GLN A 63 9.82 5.94 -3.16
CA GLN A 63 10.09 7.37 -3.16
C GLN A 63 9.07 8.14 -3.98
N ALA A 64 8.65 7.61 -5.13
CA ALA A 64 7.61 8.21 -5.96
C ALA A 64 6.27 8.30 -5.21
N MET A 65 5.83 7.21 -4.56
CA MET A 65 4.61 7.22 -3.74
C MET A 65 4.70 8.23 -2.60
N SER A 66 5.84 8.25 -1.90
CA SER A 66 6.06 9.19 -0.79
C SER A 66 6.01 10.64 -1.25
N ASN A 67 6.63 10.96 -2.39
CA ASN A 67 6.61 12.30 -2.96
C ASN A 67 5.19 12.74 -3.34
N GLU A 68 4.41 11.84 -3.94
CA GLU A 68 3.03 12.11 -4.31
C GLU A 68 2.15 12.37 -3.09
N TYR A 69 2.25 11.52 -2.07
CA TYR A 69 1.57 11.70 -0.80
C TYR A 69 1.89 13.06 -0.15
N GLU A 70 3.17 13.40 -0.06
CA GLU A 70 3.61 14.66 0.55
C GLU A 70 3.19 15.89 -0.29
N ALA A 71 3.16 15.76 -1.62
CA ALA A 71 2.67 16.83 -2.50
C ALA A 71 1.16 17.07 -2.34
N GLY A 72 0.38 16.00 -2.11
CA GLY A 72 -1.07 16.08 -1.87
C GLY A 72 -1.44 16.59 -0.47
N ARG A 73 -0.52 16.52 0.50
CA ARG A 73 -0.77 17.00 1.85
C ARG A 73 -0.80 18.53 1.87
N GLN A 74 -2.00 19.10 2.07
CA GLN A 74 -2.29 20.55 2.11
C GLN A 74 -1.41 21.41 3.06
N HIS A 75 -0.53 20.80 3.88
CA HIS A 75 0.41 21.46 4.80
C HIS A 75 1.73 20.67 4.93
N GLY A 76 2.51 20.50 3.87
CA GLY A 76 3.83 19.82 3.87
C GLY A 76 4.94 20.42 4.78
N SER A 77 4.58 21.11 5.88
CA SER A 77 5.50 21.76 6.83
C SER A 77 5.31 21.36 8.30
N VAL A 78 4.39 20.46 8.67
CA VAL A 78 4.07 20.33 10.11
C VAL A 78 5.11 19.53 10.91
N ASN A 79 6.02 18.76 10.30
CA ASN A 79 7.02 17.99 11.05
C ASN A 79 8.37 17.86 10.32
N ARG A 80 9.04 18.99 10.03
CA ARG A 80 10.51 19.00 10.00
C ARG A 80 10.93 19.67 11.30
N GLY A 81 11.33 18.88 12.30
CA GLY A 81 11.80 19.42 13.58
C GLY A 81 12.81 20.54 13.34
N ALA A 82 12.56 21.69 13.97
CA ALA A 82 13.53 22.77 14.07
C ALA A 82 14.73 22.35 14.93
#